data_AF-A0A9Q0FA39-F1
#
_entry.id   AF-A0A9Q0FA39-F1
#
_cell.length_a   1.000
_cell.length_b   1.000
_cell.length_c   1.000
_cell.angle_alpha   90.00
_cell.angle_beta   90.00
_cell.angle_gamma   90.00
#
_symmetry.space_group_name_H-M   'P 1'
#
loop_
_entity.id
_entity.type
_entity.pdbx_description
1 polymer ?
#
loop_
_entity_poly.entity_id
_entity_poly.type
_entity_poly.pdbx_seq_one_letter_code
_entity_poly.pdbx_strand_id
1 'polypeptide(L)'
;MAIAALIIVNLCIIATRAAPLTKLPTNILVFGDSTVDTGNNNYAKTLIKGNYHPYGHDFPNHTPTGRFSNGKLIPDFVASTLDIKDAVPPFLDPSLSDDDIKTGVCFASAGAGYDDLTNAALGVVPLSKQLKLLESYISRLKGIVGEEEACRIIGDSLILVSAGTNDFIVNYYDLPTRKLQFTISEYQDFLLNHVQNFVKELYKLGGRSMVIAGIPPIGCIPIQRTFNLKSPHDPSCLEDQNADSQCYNEKLERLLHKLKESLPNSRIAYANDLWKHIEGVAESESKETKKMAALITLLQALVAITITICGTTWATSPPKFPTILAFGDSTLDTGNNNYVKTLVKADSYPYGLEFPNHFPTGRFSDGKLVTDFGASLLGIKETVPPFLDPKLSDSDIRTGVCFASAGSGYDDLTNAELGVIPVSKQVGMFKNYISRLRGIVGEEEANRTIGDSLILISSGSNDFIVYYDVVVSPRRKQFNITDFQDFVQNLFQNFVKNADSKSYNEKLVTLLPKLEESLPGSRITYVNFYDPALDLDSLKPAEYLFFDSIHPTQAAYKPIADVIVKDILAGFSTK
;
A
#
# COMPACT_ATOMS: atom_id res chain seq x y z
N MET A 1 21.16 -9.00 -66.07
CA MET A 1 19.70 -9.28 -66.15
C MET A 1 19.31 -10.66 -65.61
N ALA A 2 20.11 -11.72 -65.76
CA ALA A 2 19.77 -13.06 -65.24
C ALA A 2 19.74 -13.18 -63.69
N ILE A 3 20.58 -12.41 -62.97
CA ILE A 3 20.62 -12.43 -61.49
C ILE A 3 19.40 -11.74 -60.88
N ALA A 4 18.87 -10.69 -61.52
CA ALA A 4 17.66 -9.99 -61.07
C ALA A 4 16.40 -10.84 -61.23
N ALA A 5 16.32 -11.66 -62.30
CA ALA A 5 15.20 -12.57 -62.51
C ALA A 5 15.17 -13.72 -61.49
N LEU A 6 16.35 -14.22 -61.06
CA LEU A 6 16.46 -15.28 -60.05
C LEU A 6 16.03 -14.81 -58.64
N ILE A 7 16.28 -13.54 -58.32
CA ILE A 7 15.90 -12.92 -57.04
C ILE A 7 14.38 -12.68 -56.98
N ILE A 8 13.76 -12.25 -58.09
CA ILE A 8 12.31 -12.03 -58.17
C ILE A 8 11.53 -13.35 -58.09
N VAL A 9 12.01 -14.42 -58.74
CA VAL A 9 11.37 -15.74 -58.66
C VAL A 9 11.49 -16.36 -57.26
N ASN A 10 12.63 -16.18 -56.56
CA ASN A 10 12.77 -16.62 -55.18
C ASN A 10 11.90 -15.81 -54.19
N LEU A 11 11.69 -14.52 -54.41
CA LEU A 11 10.76 -13.70 -53.61
C LEU A 11 9.30 -14.13 -53.81
N CYS A 12 8.90 -14.54 -55.02
CA CYS A 12 7.55 -15.08 -55.27
C CYS A 12 7.33 -16.49 -54.68
N ILE A 13 8.38 -17.32 -54.56
CA ILE A 13 8.28 -18.66 -53.95
C ILE A 13 8.27 -18.58 -52.41
N ILE A 14 8.91 -17.57 -51.81
CA ILE A 14 8.82 -17.33 -50.36
C ILE A 14 7.44 -16.75 -49.96
N ALA A 15 6.77 -16.04 -50.86
CA ALA A 15 5.42 -15.50 -50.65
C ALA A 15 4.29 -16.55 -50.63
N THR A 16 4.53 -17.80 -51.09
CA THR A 16 3.51 -18.86 -51.14
C THR A 16 3.58 -19.86 -49.97
N ARG A 17 4.39 -19.56 -48.93
CA ARG A 17 4.45 -20.34 -47.69
C ARG A 17 4.34 -19.48 -46.42
N ALA A 18 3.62 -18.36 -46.49
CA ALA A 18 3.08 -17.78 -45.28
C ALA A 18 2.08 -18.80 -44.69
N ALA A 19 2.43 -19.40 -43.55
CA ALA A 19 1.42 -20.01 -42.70
C ALA A 19 0.27 -18.99 -42.54
N PRO A 20 -1.00 -19.40 -42.59
CA PRO A 20 -2.10 -18.46 -42.41
C PRO A 20 -1.81 -17.68 -41.12
N LEU A 21 -1.76 -16.34 -41.21
CA LEU A 21 -1.64 -15.48 -40.05
C LEU A 21 -2.66 -15.99 -39.03
N THR A 22 -2.17 -16.49 -37.89
CA THR A 22 -3.05 -16.88 -36.79
C THR A 22 -3.88 -15.65 -36.46
N LYS A 23 -5.19 -15.71 -36.77
CA LYS A 23 -6.13 -14.63 -36.47
C LYS A 23 -5.94 -14.23 -35.01
N LEU A 24 -5.54 -12.98 -34.78
CA LEU A 24 -5.29 -12.47 -33.43
C LEU A 24 -6.62 -12.51 -32.65
N PRO A 25 -6.58 -12.75 -31.32
CA PRO A 25 -7.76 -12.66 -30.48
C PRO A 25 -8.42 -11.29 -30.64
N THR A 26 -9.75 -11.28 -30.71
CA THR A 26 -10.56 -10.04 -30.82
C THR A 26 -11.34 -9.73 -29.53
N ASN A 27 -11.16 -10.59 -28.51
CA ASN A 27 -11.80 -10.50 -27.22
C ASN A 27 -10.82 -10.96 -26.13
N ILE A 28 -10.89 -10.34 -24.95
CA ILE A 28 -10.06 -10.68 -23.79
C ILE A 28 -10.92 -10.89 -22.54
N LEU A 29 -10.73 -12.02 -21.85
CA LEU A 29 -11.42 -12.35 -20.60
C LEU A 29 -10.40 -12.58 -19.50
N VAL A 30 -10.53 -11.88 -18.37
CA VAL A 30 -9.49 -11.82 -17.34
C VAL A 30 -10.01 -12.36 -16.01
N PHE A 31 -9.26 -13.23 -15.35
CA PHE A 31 -9.60 -13.86 -14.08
C PHE A 31 -8.43 -13.78 -13.12
N GLY A 32 -8.71 -13.76 -11.81
CA GLY A 32 -7.66 -13.83 -10.81
C GLY A 32 -7.77 -12.81 -9.70
N ASP A 33 -6.63 -12.23 -9.33
CA ASP A 33 -6.43 -11.39 -8.15
C ASP A 33 -6.08 -9.92 -8.47
N SER A 34 -5.44 -9.22 -7.52
CA SER A 34 -5.11 -7.79 -7.59
C SER A 34 -4.17 -7.45 -8.73
N THR A 35 -3.37 -8.42 -9.19
CA THR A 35 -2.44 -8.24 -10.32
C THR A 35 -3.15 -7.97 -11.64
N VAL A 36 -4.44 -8.30 -11.73
CA VAL A 36 -5.26 -8.18 -12.94
C VAL A 36 -6.68 -7.64 -12.70
N ASP A 37 -7.03 -7.25 -11.47
CA ASP A 37 -8.32 -6.64 -11.12
C ASP A 37 -8.41 -5.20 -11.63
N THR A 38 -9.28 -4.98 -12.62
CA THR A 38 -9.50 -3.67 -13.23
C THR A 38 -10.54 -2.81 -12.51
N GLY A 39 -11.03 -3.25 -11.35
CA GLY A 39 -11.91 -2.49 -10.46
C GLY A 39 -13.16 -3.23 -9.97
N ASN A 40 -13.25 -4.55 -10.11
CA ASN A 40 -14.41 -5.31 -9.62
C ASN A 40 -14.58 -5.18 -8.10
N ASN A 41 -13.48 -5.05 -7.35
CA ASN A 41 -13.55 -4.86 -5.90
C ASN A 41 -14.28 -3.58 -5.47
N ASN A 42 -14.45 -2.60 -6.35
CA ASN A 42 -15.26 -1.41 -6.06
C ASN A 42 -16.74 -1.76 -5.85
N TYR A 43 -17.19 -2.83 -6.50
CA TYR A 43 -18.57 -3.32 -6.53
C TYR A 43 -18.78 -4.55 -5.63
N ALA A 44 -17.74 -5.01 -4.94
CA ALA A 44 -17.79 -6.10 -3.96
C ALA A 44 -17.85 -5.56 -2.52
N LYS A 45 -18.40 -6.39 -1.61
CA LYS A 45 -18.43 -6.09 -0.17
C LYS A 45 -17.10 -6.49 0.49
N THR A 46 -16.04 -5.77 0.16
CA THR A 46 -14.67 -5.97 0.69
C THR A 46 -14.04 -4.62 1.05
N LEU A 47 -13.07 -4.64 1.96
CA LEU A 47 -12.20 -3.49 2.27
C LEU A 47 -11.02 -3.37 1.31
N ILE A 48 -10.71 -4.42 0.55
CA ILE A 48 -9.59 -4.46 -0.40
C ILE A 48 -10.00 -3.70 -1.66
N LYS A 49 -9.70 -2.40 -1.74
CA LYS A 49 -10.02 -1.57 -2.91
C LYS A 49 -8.79 -0.80 -3.40
N GLY A 50 -8.75 -0.50 -4.70
CA GLY A 50 -7.74 0.34 -5.34
C GLY A 50 -8.34 1.62 -5.94
N ASN A 51 -9.41 2.13 -5.32
CA ASN A 51 -10.17 3.30 -5.79
C ASN A 51 -9.81 4.57 -5.03
N TYR A 52 -8.56 4.66 -4.59
CA TYR A 52 -8.00 5.79 -3.84
C TYR A 52 -6.61 6.16 -4.33
N HIS A 53 -6.18 7.40 -4.10
CA HIS A 53 -4.81 7.80 -4.39
C HIS A 53 -3.82 7.02 -3.50
N PRO A 54 -2.65 6.55 -3.98
CA PRO A 54 -1.99 6.85 -5.25
C PRO A 54 -2.40 5.99 -6.45
N TYR A 55 -3.41 5.12 -6.31
CA TYR A 55 -3.86 4.30 -7.44
C TYR A 55 -4.44 5.17 -8.56
N GLY A 56 -4.14 4.81 -9.80
CA GLY A 56 -4.60 5.55 -10.98
C GLY A 56 -3.93 6.90 -11.25
N HIS A 57 -2.90 7.30 -10.49
CA HIS A 57 -2.09 8.51 -10.75
C HIS A 57 -1.62 8.64 -12.22
N ASP A 58 -1.12 7.56 -12.81
CA ASP A 58 -0.65 7.45 -14.20
C ASP A 58 -1.69 6.82 -15.15
N PHE A 59 -2.91 6.57 -14.68
CA PHE A 59 -3.98 6.14 -15.58
C PHE A 59 -4.38 7.31 -16.50
N PRO A 60 -4.86 7.09 -17.75
CA PRO A 60 -5.09 8.18 -18.70
C PRO A 60 -5.99 9.33 -18.25
N ASN A 61 -6.85 9.11 -17.25
CA ASN A 61 -7.71 10.15 -16.66
C ASN A 61 -7.26 10.58 -15.24
N HIS A 62 -6.07 10.15 -14.81
CA HIS A 62 -5.50 10.40 -13.48
C HIS A 62 -6.45 10.06 -12.31
N THR A 63 -7.34 9.07 -12.50
CA THR A 63 -8.39 8.72 -11.54
C THR A 63 -8.20 7.30 -11.02
N PRO A 64 -8.33 7.06 -9.70
CA PRO A 64 -8.32 5.71 -9.14
C PRO A 64 -9.50 4.87 -9.63
N THR A 65 -9.26 3.94 -10.57
CA THR A 65 -10.34 3.11 -11.15
C THR A 65 -10.63 1.83 -10.37
N GLY A 66 -9.94 1.55 -9.25
CA GLY A 66 -9.96 0.24 -8.59
C GLY A 66 -8.80 -0.69 -8.98
N ARG A 67 -7.90 -0.24 -9.86
CA ARG A 67 -6.69 -0.99 -10.24
C ARG A 67 -5.65 -0.89 -9.13
N PHE A 68 -5.02 -2.00 -8.77
CA PHE A 68 -3.96 -2.04 -7.75
C PHE A 68 -2.59 -1.64 -8.34
N SER A 69 -2.58 -0.50 -9.03
CA SER A 69 -1.40 0.13 -9.63
C SER A 69 -1.64 1.64 -9.72
N ASN A 70 -0.56 2.41 -9.81
CA ASN A 70 -0.63 3.82 -10.21
C ASN A 70 -1.25 3.98 -11.61
N GLY A 71 -1.36 2.95 -12.46
CA GLY A 71 -1.95 3.10 -13.78
C GLY A 71 -2.58 1.82 -14.34
N LYS A 72 -2.32 1.57 -15.62
CA LYS A 72 -2.80 0.38 -16.35
C LYS A 72 -2.21 -0.90 -15.75
N LEU A 73 -2.99 -1.98 -15.75
CA LEU A 73 -2.53 -3.32 -15.39
C LEU A 73 -2.11 -4.11 -16.63
N ILE A 74 -1.46 -5.26 -16.43
CA ILE A 74 -1.08 -6.21 -17.48
C ILE A 74 -2.21 -6.47 -18.50
N PRO A 75 -3.47 -6.80 -18.11
CA PRO A 75 -4.56 -7.00 -19.06
C PRO A 75 -4.83 -5.79 -19.96
N ASP A 76 -4.64 -4.56 -19.47
CA ASP A 76 -4.84 -3.35 -20.28
C ASP A 76 -3.76 -3.23 -21.36
N PHE A 77 -2.49 -3.49 -21.00
CA PHE A 77 -1.39 -3.49 -21.95
C PHE A 77 -1.53 -4.59 -22.99
N VAL A 78 -1.95 -5.79 -22.58
CA VAL A 78 -2.22 -6.91 -23.51
C VAL A 78 -3.37 -6.55 -24.46
N ALA A 79 -4.49 -6.04 -23.94
CA ALA A 79 -5.63 -5.63 -24.75
C ALA A 79 -5.27 -4.51 -25.75
N SER A 80 -4.48 -3.53 -25.31
CA SER A 80 -4.02 -2.42 -26.16
C SER A 80 -3.08 -2.93 -27.26
N THR A 81 -2.14 -3.83 -26.91
CA THR A 81 -1.18 -4.40 -27.86
C THR A 81 -1.86 -5.26 -28.94
N LEU A 82 -2.98 -5.89 -28.59
CA LEU A 82 -3.78 -6.70 -29.50
C LEU A 82 -4.83 -5.88 -30.27
N ASP A 83 -4.85 -4.55 -30.11
CA ASP A 83 -5.83 -3.65 -30.73
C ASP A 83 -7.28 -4.02 -30.40
N ILE A 84 -7.51 -4.55 -29.18
CA ILE A 84 -8.85 -4.91 -28.69
C ILE A 84 -9.52 -3.72 -28.03
N LYS A 85 -8.81 -3.07 -27.09
CA LYS A 85 -9.25 -1.89 -26.34
C LYS A 85 -8.10 -1.30 -25.52
N ASP A 86 -8.21 0.00 -25.20
CA ASP A 86 -7.19 0.71 -24.39
C ASP A 86 -7.14 0.25 -22.93
N ALA A 87 -8.29 -0.10 -22.35
CA ALA A 87 -8.41 -0.55 -20.97
C ALA A 87 -9.53 -1.58 -20.84
N VAL A 88 -9.28 -2.65 -20.09
CA VAL A 88 -10.26 -3.71 -19.86
C VAL A 88 -11.20 -3.27 -18.72
N PRO A 89 -12.52 -3.27 -18.92
CA PRO A 89 -13.46 -2.85 -17.88
C PRO A 89 -13.78 -4.00 -16.90
N PRO A 90 -14.05 -3.69 -15.62
CA PRO A 90 -14.51 -4.68 -14.66
C PRO A 90 -15.96 -5.09 -14.95
N PHE A 91 -16.25 -6.39 -14.93
CA PHE A 91 -17.56 -6.93 -15.27
C PHE A 91 -18.68 -6.49 -14.29
N LEU A 92 -18.33 -6.21 -13.03
CA LEU A 92 -19.31 -5.77 -12.02
C LEU A 92 -19.69 -4.29 -12.14
N ASP A 93 -19.11 -3.55 -13.09
CA ASP A 93 -19.49 -2.16 -13.32
C ASP A 93 -20.92 -2.06 -13.87
N PRO A 94 -21.85 -1.35 -13.18
CA PRO A 94 -23.22 -1.21 -13.66
C PRO A 94 -23.33 -0.36 -14.93
N SER A 95 -22.31 0.42 -15.28
CA SER A 95 -22.25 1.24 -16.50
C SER A 95 -21.67 0.51 -17.71
N LEU A 96 -21.30 -0.76 -17.57
CA LEU A 96 -20.66 -1.58 -18.60
C LEU A 96 -21.50 -1.65 -19.89
N SER A 97 -20.95 -1.20 -21.01
CA SER A 97 -21.64 -1.13 -22.30
C SER A 97 -21.73 -2.49 -23.02
N ASP A 98 -22.60 -2.61 -24.01
CA ASP A 98 -22.66 -3.82 -24.84
C ASP A 98 -21.45 -3.98 -25.77
N ASP A 99 -20.79 -2.87 -26.14
CA ASP A 99 -19.52 -2.88 -26.88
C ASP A 99 -18.38 -3.43 -26.03
N ASP A 100 -18.36 -3.09 -24.74
CA ASP A 100 -17.42 -3.66 -23.77
C ASP A 100 -17.61 -5.17 -23.63
N ILE A 101 -18.87 -5.63 -23.56
CA ILE A 101 -19.19 -7.05 -23.51
C ILE A 101 -18.69 -7.78 -24.77
N LYS A 102 -18.89 -7.23 -25.97
CA LYS A 102 -18.43 -7.87 -27.21
C LYS A 102 -16.91 -8.03 -27.30
N THR A 103 -16.16 -7.12 -26.70
CA THR A 103 -14.69 -7.05 -26.77
C THR A 103 -13.99 -7.60 -25.51
N GLY A 104 -14.75 -7.93 -24.47
CA GLY A 104 -14.28 -8.67 -23.31
C GLY A 104 -14.05 -7.82 -22.06
N VAL A 105 -13.97 -8.49 -20.91
CA VAL A 105 -14.09 -7.88 -19.58
C VAL A 105 -13.18 -8.59 -18.56
N CYS A 106 -13.00 -7.97 -17.40
CA CYS A 106 -12.31 -8.58 -16.27
C CYS A 106 -13.29 -9.07 -15.19
N PHE A 107 -13.08 -10.29 -14.71
CA PHE A 107 -13.79 -10.92 -13.59
C PHE A 107 -12.94 -11.05 -12.33
N ALA A 108 -11.65 -10.68 -12.39
CA ALA A 108 -10.71 -10.79 -11.28
C ALA A 108 -11.14 -9.94 -10.08
N SER A 109 -10.65 -10.29 -8.89
CA SER A 109 -10.97 -9.62 -7.63
C SER A 109 -9.74 -9.59 -6.75
N ALA A 110 -9.29 -8.39 -6.37
CA ALA A 110 -8.11 -8.23 -5.55
C ALA A 110 -8.20 -8.96 -4.22
N GLY A 111 -7.11 -9.65 -3.85
CA GLY A 111 -7.01 -10.54 -2.69
C GLY A 111 -7.46 -11.98 -2.96
N ALA A 112 -8.05 -12.28 -4.13
CA ALA A 112 -8.50 -13.63 -4.42
C ALA A 112 -7.35 -14.64 -4.53
N GLY A 113 -7.67 -15.90 -4.21
CA GLY A 113 -6.80 -17.05 -4.36
C GLY A 113 -7.58 -18.29 -4.80
N TYR A 114 -6.86 -19.36 -5.14
CA TYR A 114 -7.46 -20.65 -5.46
C TYR A 114 -8.02 -21.37 -4.23
N ASP A 115 -7.54 -21.04 -3.03
CA ASP A 115 -8.06 -21.58 -1.77
C ASP A 115 -9.24 -20.73 -1.27
N ASP A 116 -10.40 -21.35 -1.09
CA ASP A 116 -11.59 -20.68 -0.56
C ASP A 116 -11.37 -20.08 0.84
N LEU A 117 -10.43 -20.62 1.62
CA LEU A 117 -10.07 -20.04 2.92
C LEU A 117 -9.44 -18.65 2.76
N THR A 118 -8.62 -18.44 1.72
CA THR A 118 -8.00 -17.14 1.40
C THR A 118 -9.10 -16.13 1.10
N ASN A 119 -10.05 -16.55 0.26
CA ASN A 119 -11.15 -15.71 -0.19
C ASN A 119 -12.08 -15.32 0.97
N ALA A 120 -12.38 -16.27 1.86
CA ALA A 120 -13.21 -16.05 3.05
C ALA A 120 -12.55 -15.09 4.05
N ALA A 121 -11.23 -15.21 4.26
CA ALA A 121 -10.49 -14.33 5.16
C ALA A 121 -10.51 -12.86 4.71
N LEU A 122 -10.52 -12.61 3.39
CA LEU A 122 -10.45 -11.26 2.81
C LEU A 122 -11.81 -10.72 2.33
N GLY A 123 -12.87 -11.53 2.34
CA GLY A 123 -14.21 -11.13 1.89
C GLY A 123 -14.30 -10.79 0.39
N VAL A 124 -13.43 -11.38 -0.42
CA VAL A 124 -13.25 -11.07 -1.86
C VAL A 124 -14.09 -11.98 -2.75
N VAL A 125 -14.14 -11.74 -4.06
CA VAL A 125 -14.89 -12.60 -5.01
C VAL A 125 -14.05 -13.84 -5.34
N PRO A 126 -14.42 -15.04 -4.85
CA PRO A 126 -13.65 -16.27 -5.08
C PRO A 126 -13.60 -16.63 -6.57
N LEU A 127 -12.56 -17.34 -7.02
CA LEU A 127 -12.43 -17.80 -8.41
C LEU A 127 -13.65 -18.63 -8.87
N SER A 128 -14.25 -19.42 -7.98
CA SER A 128 -15.50 -20.15 -8.25
C SER A 128 -16.68 -19.22 -8.57
N LYS A 129 -16.75 -18.04 -7.96
CA LYS A 129 -17.73 -17.01 -8.27
C LYS A 129 -17.36 -16.24 -9.53
N GLN A 130 -16.07 -16.05 -9.83
CA GLN A 130 -15.64 -15.47 -11.11
C GLN A 130 -16.10 -16.32 -12.30
N LEU A 131 -16.14 -17.66 -12.19
CA LEU A 131 -16.75 -18.54 -13.20
C LEU A 131 -18.25 -18.30 -13.37
N LYS A 132 -18.99 -18.07 -12.28
CA LYS A 132 -20.43 -17.71 -12.36
C LYS A 132 -20.65 -16.36 -13.01
N LEU A 133 -19.72 -15.41 -12.81
CA LEU A 133 -19.73 -14.15 -13.53
C LEU A 133 -19.48 -14.36 -15.03
N LEU A 134 -18.61 -15.29 -15.42
CA LEU A 134 -18.44 -15.68 -16.82
C LEU A 134 -19.72 -16.28 -17.42
N GLU A 135 -20.44 -17.14 -16.70
CA GLU A 135 -21.74 -17.67 -17.17
C GLU A 135 -22.76 -16.55 -17.42
N SER A 136 -22.78 -15.55 -16.53
CA SER A 136 -23.62 -14.37 -16.65
C SER A 136 -23.21 -13.51 -17.85
N TYR A 137 -21.90 -13.33 -18.06
CA TYR A 137 -21.34 -12.65 -19.23
C TYR A 137 -21.71 -13.36 -20.53
N ILE A 138 -21.57 -14.69 -20.60
CA ILE A 138 -21.94 -15.50 -21.77
C ILE A 138 -23.43 -15.31 -22.08
N SER A 139 -24.28 -15.35 -21.06
CA SER A 139 -25.73 -15.14 -21.21
C SER A 139 -26.05 -13.74 -21.76
N ARG A 140 -25.38 -12.70 -21.23
CA ARG A 140 -25.52 -11.33 -21.73
C ARG A 140 -25.02 -11.20 -23.17
N LEU A 141 -23.85 -11.76 -23.48
CA LEU A 141 -23.26 -11.74 -24.81
C LEU A 141 -24.18 -12.40 -25.85
N LYS A 142 -24.76 -13.57 -25.54
CA LYS A 142 -25.75 -14.23 -26.38
C LYS A 142 -26.97 -13.35 -26.68
N GLY A 143 -27.42 -12.57 -25.70
CA GLY A 143 -28.50 -11.59 -25.89
C GLY A 143 -28.13 -10.44 -26.84
N ILE A 144 -26.85 -10.07 -26.93
CA ILE A 144 -26.36 -8.96 -27.76
C ILE A 144 -26.06 -9.40 -29.19
N VAL A 145 -25.36 -10.52 -29.37
CA VAL A 145 -24.84 -10.95 -30.68
C VAL A 145 -25.50 -12.22 -31.24
N GLY A 146 -26.34 -12.89 -30.45
CA GLY A 146 -26.90 -14.20 -30.78
C GLY A 146 -26.00 -15.37 -30.37
N GLU A 147 -26.57 -16.56 -30.35
CA GLU A 147 -25.94 -17.79 -29.84
C GLU A 147 -24.68 -18.22 -30.61
N GLU A 148 -24.75 -18.23 -31.95
CA GLU A 148 -23.66 -18.68 -32.80
C GLU A 148 -22.45 -17.76 -32.70
N GLU A 149 -22.68 -16.45 -32.77
CA GLU A 149 -21.62 -15.45 -32.69
C GLU A 149 -21.03 -15.36 -31.27
N ALA A 150 -21.85 -15.52 -30.22
CA ALA A 150 -21.34 -15.62 -28.85
C ALA A 150 -20.41 -16.84 -28.69
N CYS A 151 -20.80 -18.01 -29.20
CA CYS A 151 -19.94 -19.19 -29.21
C CYS A 151 -18.61 -18.93 -29.93
N ARG A 152 -18.65 -18.22 -31.07
CA ARG A 152 -17.45 -17.84 -31.82
C ARG A 152 -16.56 -16.88 -31.02
N ILE A 153 -17.13 -15.83 -30.44
CA ILE A 153 -16.38 -14.85 -29.62
C ILE A 153 -15.69 -15.54 -28.45
N ILE A 154 -16.40 -16.40 -27.69
CA ILE A 154 -15.82 -17.12 -26.56
C ILE A 154 -14.70 -18.08 -27.01
N GLY A 155 -14.90 -18.80 -28.11
CA GLY A 155 -13.89 -19.69 -28.67
C GLY A 155 -12.64 -18.97 -29.16
N ASP A 156 -12.80 -17.75 -29.69
CA ASP A 156 -11.71 -16.89 -30.20
C ASP A 156 -11.08 -15.99 -29.11
N SER A 157 -11.63 -15.99 -27.88
CA SER A 157 -11.17 -15.12 -26.79
C SER A 157 -9.81 -15.54 -26.24
N LEU A 158 -8.99 -14.54 -25.87
CA LEU A 158 -7.81 -14.74 -25.03
C LEU A 158 -8.23 -14.68 -23.55
N ILE A 159 -8.04 -15.78 -22.84
CA ILE A 159 -8.31 -15.85 -21.40
C ILE A 159 -7.00 -15.67 -20.63
N LEU A 160 -6.93 -14.66 -19.75
CA LEU A 160 -5.80 -14.45 -18.85
C LEU A 160 -6.19 -14.85 -17.43
N VAL A 161 -5.35 -15.62 -16.74
CA VAL A 161 -5.56 -16.04 -15.35
C VAL A 161 -4.31 -15.74 -14.52
N SER A 162 -4.46 -14.95 -13.46
CA SER A 162 -3.37 -14.63 -12.52
C SER A 162 -3.87 -14.67 -11.08
N ALA A 163 -3.57 -15.77 -10.37
CA ALA A 163 -3.95 -15.97 -8.97
C ALA A 163 -2.98 -16.95 -8.30
N GLY A 164 -3.04 -17.02 -6.97
CA GLY A 164 -2.27 -17.99 -6.17
C GLY A 164 -1.32 -17.33 -5.17
N THR A 165 -0.83 -16.12 -5.46
CA THR A 165 0.07 -15.35 -4.59
C THR A 165 -0.52 -15.17 -3.20
N ASN A 166 -1.81 -14.83 -3.12
CA ASN A 166 -2.52 -14.62 -1.84
C ASN A 166 -2.66 -15.92 -1.03
N ASP A 167 -2.74 -17.09 -1.67
CA ASP A 167 -2.85 -18.37 -0.96
C ASP A 167 -1.59 -18.68 -0.16
N PHE A 168 -0.41 -18.40 -0.74
CA PHE A 168 0.87 -18.57 -0.04
C PHE A 168 1.03 -17.52 1.05
N ILE A 169 0.89 -16.25 0.70
CA ILE A 169 1.11 -15.13 1.63
C ILE A 169 0.14 -15.23 2.81
N VAL A 170 -1.16 -15.24 2.55
CA VAL A 170 -2.16 -15.15 3.61
C VAL A 170 -2.26 -16.45 4.39
N ASN A 171 -2.46 -17.60 3.73
CA ASN A 171 -2.85 -18.83 4.44
C ASN A 171 -1.70 -19.77 4.79
N TYR A 172 -0.53 -19.57 4.19
CA TYR A 172 0.64 -20.42 4.46
C TYR A 172 1.73 -19.69 5.26
N TYR A 173 2.00 -18.41 5.01
CA TYR A 173 3.01 -17.64 5.76
C TYR A 173 2.42 -16.76 6.86
N ASP A 174 1.59 -15.78 6.52
CA ASP A 174 1.13 -14.74 7.45
C ASP A 174 0.15 -15.30 8.50
N LEU A 175 -0.83 -16.08 8.05
CA LEU A 175 -1.76 -16.84 8.89
C LEU A 175 -1.51 -18.34 8.63
N PRO A 176 -0.58 -18.99 9.35
CA PRO A 176 -0.09 -20.34 9.04
C PRO A 176 -1.10 -21.47 9.34
N THR A 177 -2.40 -21.21 9.17
CA THR A 177 -3.49 -22.17 9.34
C THR A 177 -3.32 -23.39 8.43
N ARG A 178 -2.86 -23.20 7.18
CA ARG A 178 -2.62 -24.32 6.25
C ARG A 178 -1.36 -25.11 6.57
N LYS A 179 -0.35 -24.53 7.24
CA LYS A 179 0.82 -25.28 7.74
C LYS A 179 0.47 -26.35 8.77
N LEU A 180 -0.68 -26.24 9.43
CA LEU A 180 -1.17 -27.25 10.36
C LEU A 180 -1.79 -28.47 9.64
N GLN A 181 -2.12 -28.34 8.36
CA GLN A 181 -2.83 -29.34 7.57
C GLN A 181 -1.97 -29.92 6.44
N PHE A 182 -1.04 -29.11 5.92
CA PHE A 182 -0.25 -29.44 4.74
C PHE A 182 1.21 -29.06 4.97
N THR A 183 2.11 -29.90 4.49
CA THR A 183 3.46 -29.46 4.09
C THR A 183 3.35 -28.52 2.90
N ILE A 184 4.41 -27.75 2.61
CA ILE A 184 4.38 -26.79 1.49
C ILE A 184 4.13 -27.50 0.16
N SER A 185 4.73 -28.67 -0.05
CA SER A 185 4.54 -29.45 -1.27
C SER A 185 3.10 -29.93 -1.41
N GLU A 186 2.48 -30.40 -0.32
CA GLU A 186 1.07 -30.84 -0.34
C GLU A 186 0.12 -29.66 -0.58
N TYR A 187 0.43 -28.48 -0.02
CA TYR A 187 -0.37 -27.27 -0.25
C TYR A 187 -0.28 -26.81 -1.71
N GLN A 188 0.92 -26.84 -2.30
CA GLN A 188 1.10 -26.60 -3.74
C GLN A 188 0.25 -27.57 -4.58
N ASP A 189 0.25 -28.86 -4.26
CA ASP A 189 -0.52 -29.87 -4.99
C ASP A 189 -2.03 -29.65 -4.83
N PHE A 190 -2.47 -29.23 -3.64
CA PHE A 190 -3.85 -28.81 -3.36
C PHE A 190 -4.27 -27.62 -4.22
N LEU A 191 -3.46 -26.57 -4.30
CA LEU A 191 -3.74 -25.40 -5.15
C LEU A 191 -3.75 -25.78 -6.64
N LEU A 192 -2.82 -26.61 -7.09
CA LEU A 192 -2.74 -27.08 -8.48
C LEU A 192 -3.97 -27.91 -8.88
N ASN A 193 -4.57 -28.65 -7.96
CA ASN A 193 -5.85 -29.31 -8.22
C ASN A 193 -6.98 -28.29 -8.47
N HIS A 194 -6.99 -27.17 -7.75
CA HIS A 194 -7.94 -26.07 -8.00
C HIS A 194 -7.67 -25.38 -9.33
N VAL A 195 -6.41 -25.12 -9.68
CA VAL A 195 -6.02 -24.60 -11.01
C VAL A 195 -6.52 -25.53 -12.12
N GLN A 196 -6.27 -26.84 -11.98
CA GLN A 196 -6.70 -27.83 -12.95
C GLN A 196 -8.22 -27.79 -13.18
N ASN A 197 -8.99 -27.73 -12.10
CA ASN A 197 -10.45 -27.69 -12.18
C ASN A 197 -10.93 -26.38 -12.81
N PHE A 198 -10.34 -25.25 -12.42
CA PHE A 198 -10.66 -23.94 -12.98
C PHE A 198 -10.43 -23.88 -14.49
N VAL A 199 -9.27 -24.36 -14.97
CA VAL A 199 -8.95 -24.44 -16.41
C VAL A 199 -9.93 -25.36 -17.16
N LYS A 200 -10.31 -26.50 -16.57
CA LYS A 200 -11.30 -27.41 -17.16
C LYS A 200 -12.69 -26.77 -17.25
N GLU A 201 -13.11 -25.98 -16.26
CA GLU A 201 -14.38 -25.26 -16.33
C GLU A 201 -14.37 -24.15 -17.39
N LEU A 202 -13.29 -23.35 -17.48
CA LEU A 202 -13.13 -22.39 -18.57
C LEU A 202 -13.23 -23.06 -19.95
N TYR A 203 -12.60 -24.23 -20.10
CA TYR A 203 -12.68 -25.02 -21.33
C TYR A 203 -14.10 -25.51 -21.63
N LYS A 204 -14.82 -26.02 -20.61
CA LYS A 204 -16.23 -26.44 -20.75
C LYS A 204 -17.14 -25.29 -21.17
N LEU A 205 -16.87 -24.07 -20.67
CA LEU A 205 -17.61 -22.86 -21.02
C LEU A 205 -17.24 -22.29 -22.40
N GLY A 206 -16.33 -22.93 -23.14
CA GLY A 206 -16.01 -22.60 -24.53
C GLY A 206 -14.64 -21.97 -24.73
N GLY A 207 -13.92 -21.63 -23.66
CA GLY A 207 -12.58 -21.04 -23.76
C GLY A 207 -11.58 -21.97 -24.45
N ARG A 208 -10.79 -21.45 -25.39
CA ARG A 208 -9.77 -22.24 -26.11
C ARG A 208 -8.37 -21.69 -26.00
N SER A 209 -8.18 -20.38 -25.89
CA SER A 209 -6.85 -19.77 -25.74
C SER A 209 -6.69 -19.23 -24.32
N MET A 210 -5.78 -19.80 -23.54
CA MET A 210 -5.61 -19.49 -22.11
C MET A 210 -4.14 -19.24 -21.79
N VAL A 211 -3.88 -18.17 -21.04
CA VAL A 211 -2.58 -17.86 -20.45
C VAL A 211 -2.73 -17.91 -18.94
N ILE A 212 -1.98 -18.80 -18.30
CA ILE A 212 -2.02 -19.01 -16.84
C ILE A 212 -0.69 -18.52 -16.26
N ALA A 213 -0.74 -17.54 -15.37
CA ALA A 213 0.44 -17.00 -14.71
C ALA A 213 0.89 -17.89 -13.55
N GLY A 214 2.21 -17.97 -13.38
CA GLY A 214 2.82 -18.46 -12.15
C GLY A 214 2.76 -17.41 -11.05
N ILE A 215 3.31 -17.78 -9.90
CA ILE A 215 3.44 -16.90 -8.74
C ILE A 215 4.82 -16.21 -8.81
N PRO A 216 4.93 -14.89 -8.58
CA PRO A 216 6.21 -14.20 -8.57
C PRO A 216 7.07 -14.61 -7.35
N PRO A 217 8.32 -14.15 -7.22
CA PRO A 217 9.12 -14.35 -6.02
C PRO A 217 8.49 -13.65 -4.81
N ILE A 218 7.61 -14.34 -4.10
CA ILE A 218 6.79 -13.74 -3.04
C ILE A 218 7.62 -13.25 -1.85
N GLY A 219 8.78 -13.85 -1.60
CA GLY A 219 9.71 -13.41 -0.58
C GLY A 219 10.35 -12.05 -0.87
N CYS A 220 10.26 -11.56 -2.12
CA CYS A 220 10.67 -10.22 -2.50
C CYS A 220 9.56 -9.17 -2.39
N ILE A 221 8.32 -9.56 -2.10
CA ILE A 221 7.21 -8.61 -1.96
C ILE A 221 7.48 -7.72 -0.74
N PRO A 222 7.28 -6.38 -0.83
CA PRO A 222 7.61 -5.46 0.25
C PRO A 222 7.02 -5.87 1.61
N ILE A 223 5.77 -6.34 1.64
CA ILE A 223 5.13 -6.79 2.89
C ILE A 223 5.87 -7.97 3.53
N GLN A 224 6.32 -8.95 2.73
CA GLN A 224 7.04 -10.12 3.23
C GLN A 224 8.45 -9.77 3.72
N ARG A 225 9.13 -8.84 3.03
CA ARG A 225 10.45 -8.33 3.45
C ARG A 225 10.35 -7.53 4.75
N THR A 226 9.35 -6.66 4.85
CA THR A 226 9.14 -5.82 6.04
C THR A 226 8.71 -6.65 7.24
N PHE A 227 7.83 -7.63 7.08
CA PHE A 227 7.36 -8.48 8.19
C PHE A 227 8.21 -9.73 8.42
N ASN A 228 9.47 -9.75 7.97
CA ASN A 228 10.39 -10.85 8.22
C ASN A 228 10.78 -10.96 9.71
N LEU A 229 10.01 -11.72 10.48
CA LEU A 229 10.24 -11.97 11.90
C LEU A 229 11.54 -12.75 12.19
N LYS A 230 12.07 -13.51 11.21
CA LYS A 230 13.31 -14.28 11.39
C LYS A 230 14.54 -13.38 11.36
N SER A 231 14.48 -12.26 10.63
CA SER A 231 15.57 -11.29 10.54
C SER A 231 15.02 -9.88 10.36
N PRO A 232 14.49 -9.27 11.44
CA PRO A 232 13.82 -7.97 11.41
C PRO A 232 14.74 -6.78 11.04
N HIS A 233 15.95 -7.00 10.57
CA HIS A 233 16.89 -5.95 10.18
C HIS A 233 17.52 -6.21 8.82
N ASP A 234 17.13 -7.31 8.17
CA ASP A 234 17.60 -7.66 6.84
C ASP A 234 16.47 -7.42 5.84
N PRO A 235 16.56 -6.37 5.01
CA PRO A 235 15.58 -6.12 3.98
C PRO A 235 15.78 -7.06 2.77
N SER A 236 16.59 -8.12 2.86
CA SER A 236 16.75 -9.10 1.79
C SER A 236 15.43 -9.82 1.48
N CYS A 237 15.38 -10.44 0.29
CA CYS A 237 14.26 -11.30 -0.03
C CYS A 237 14.29 -12.57 0.83
N LEU A 238 13.10 -13.09 1.15
CA LEU A 238 12.96 -14.38 1.82
C LEU A 238 13.19 -15.52 0.83
N GLU A 239 14.42 -16.03 0.78
CA GLU A 239 14.83 -17.07 -0.16
C GLU A 239 14.05 -18.37 -0.03
N ASP A 240 13.60 -18.73 1.18
CA ASP A 240 12.74 -19.90 1.40
C ASP A 240 11.39 -19.74 0.69
N GLN A 241 10.75 -18.58 0.80
CA GLN A 241 9.49 -18.29 0.11
C GLN A 241 9.65 -18.20 -1.42
N ASN A 242 10.77 -17.64 -1.89
CA ASN A 242 11.09 -17.57 -3.31
C ASN A 242 11.31 -18.97 -3.90
N ALA A 243 12.02 -19.85 -3.18
CA ALA A 243 12.20 -21.24 -3.58
C ALA A 243 10.85 -21.98 -3.65
N ASP A 244 9.96 -21.75 -2.68
CA ASP A 244 8.61 -22.34 -2.66
C ASP A 244 7.77 -21.89 -3.86
N SER A 245 7.93 -20.64 -4.31
CA SER A 245 7.29 -20.09 -5.52
C SER A 245 7.84 -20.75 -6.80
N GLN A 246 9.16 -20.95 -6.88
CA GLN A 246 9.80 -21.67 -7.99
C GLN A 246 9.31 -23.12 -8.08
N CYS A 247 9.28 -23.83 -6.95
CA CYS A 247 8.77 -25.20 -6.90
C CYS A 247 7.30 -25.30 -7.34
N TYR A 248 6.44 -24.35 -6.93
CA TYR A 248 5.06 -24.27 -7.41
C TYR A 248 5.00 -24.06 -8.93
N ASN A 249 5.76 -23.12 -9.45
CA ASN A 249 5.77 -22.77 -10.87
C ASN A 249 6.24 -23.94 -11.75
N GLU A 250 7.25 -24.71 -11.34
CA GLU A 250 7.65 -25.93 -12.04
C GLU A 250 6.54 -26.98 -12.09
N LYS A 251 5.81 -27.15 -10.98
CA LYS A 251 4.65 -28.07 -10.94
C LYS A 251 3.50 -27.56 -11.81
N LEU A 252 3.25 -26.25 -11.81
CA LEU A 252 2.24 -25.60 -12.65
C LEU A 252 2.56 -25.81 -14.14
N GLU A 253 3.79 -25.55 -14.57
CA GLU A 253 4.21 -25.73 -15.97
C GLU A 253 3.97 -27.18 -16.44
N ARG A 254 4.34 -28.17 -15.61
CA ARG A 254 4.06 -29.59 -15.88
C ARG A 254 2.56 -29.89 -15.96
N LEU A 255 1.75 -29.30 -15.09
CA LEU A 255 0.29 -29.45 -15.12
C LEU A 255 -0.31 -28.86 -16.41
N LEU A 256 0.11 -27.65 -16.79
CA LEU A 256 -0.38 -26.96 -17.98
C LEU A 256 -0.03 -27.72 -19.26
N HIS A 257 1.16 -28.34 -19.33
CA HIS A 257 1.53 -29.23 -20.41
C HIS A 257 0.56 -30.42 -20.55
N LYS A 258 0.25 -31.10 -19.44
CA LYS A 258 -0.72 -32.21 -19.42
C LYS A 258 -2.13 -31.76 -19.80
N LEU A 259 -2.53 -30.55 -19.38
CA LEU A 259 -3.83 -29.99 -19.74
C LEU A 259 -3.92 -29.67 -21.23
N LYS A 260 -2.87 -29.12 -21.81
CA LYS A 260 -2.78 -28.87 -23.26
C LYS A 260 -2.96 -30.15 -24.08
N GLU A 261 -2.39 -31.27 -23.63
CA GLU A 261 -2.52 -32.56 -24.30
C GLU A 261 -3.91 -33.19 -24.12
N SER A 262 -4.55 -32.97 -22.96
CA SER A 262 -5.83 -33.60 -22.61
C SER A 262 -7.08 -32.79 -23.01
N LEU A 263 -6.92 -31.52 -23.40
CA LEU A 263 -8.00 -30.63 -23.80
C LEU A 263 -7.89 -30.34 -25.31
N PRO A 264 -8.66 -31.06 -26.16
CA PRO A 264 -8.58 -30.93 -27.61
C PRO A 264 -8.83 -29.49 -28.08
N ASN A 265 -8.11 -29.06 -29.11
CA ASN A 265 -8.25 -27.71 -29.69
C ASN A 265 -8.00 -26.56 -28.69
N SER A 266 -7.37 -26.83 -27.55
CA SER A 266 -6.95 -25.78 -26.61
C SER A 266 -5.52 -25.30 -26.92
N ARG A 267 -5.27 -24.04 -26.58
CA ARG A 267 -3.95 -23.40 -26.56
C ARG A 267 -3.76 -22.89 -25.14
N ILE A 268 -2.95 -23.60 -24.38
CA ILE A 268 -2.64 -23.24 -22.99
C ILE A 268 -1.17 -22.84 -22.95
N ALA A 269 -0.91 -21.62 -22.49
CA ALA A 269 0.41 -21.07 -22.30
C ALA A 269 0.64 -20.78 -20.82
N TYR A 270 1.85 -21.10 -20.37
CA TYR A 270 2.37 -20.65 -19.09
C TYR A 270 2.97 -19.26 -19.28
N ALA A 271 2.52 -18.27 -18.51
CA ALA A 271 3.23 -16.99 -18.42
C ALA A 271 4.39 -17.16 -17.43
N ASN A 272 5.56 -17.49 -17.99
CA ASN A 272 6.81 -17.57 -17.26
C ASN A 272 7.19 -16.20 -16.70
N ASP A 273 7.84 -16.20 -15.52
CA ASP A 273 8.28 -15.06 -14.72
C ASP A 273 8.31 -13.74 -15.50
N LEU A 274 7.18 -13.03 -15.51
CA LEU A 274 7.13 -11.59 -15.81
C LEU A 274 8.16 -10.85 -14.96
N TRP A 275 8.45 -11.38 -13.76
CA TRP A 275 9.45 -10.90 -12.84
C TRP A 275 10.89 -10.90 -13.38
N LYS A 276 11.33 -11.92 -14.14
CA LYS A 276 12.68 -11.94 -14.73
C LYS A 276 12.91 -10.79 -15.72
N HIS A 277 11.84 -10.33 -16.39
CA HIS A 277 11.89 -9.15 -17.25
C HIS A 277 11.81 -7.85 -16.42
N ILE A 278 11.01 -7.83 -15.35
CA ILE A 278 10.89 -6.68 -14.43
C ILE A 278 12.20 -6.42 -13.66
N GLU A 279 12.91 -7.44 -13.19
CA GLU A 279 14.23 -7.29 -12.55
C GLU A 279 15.24 -6.61 -13.49
N GLY A 280 15.27 -7.04 -14.76
CA GLY A 280 16.11 -6.42 -15.78
C GLY A 280 15.76 -4.95 -16.06
N VAL A 281 14.47 -4.59 -16.01
CA VAL A 281 14.00 -3.20 -16.17
C VAL A 281 14.31 -2.37 -14.92
N ALA A 282 14.05 -2.87 -13.71
CA ALA A 282 14.31 -2.18 -12.45
C ALA A 282 15.80 -1.89 -12.22
N GLU A 283 16.69 -2.79 -12.63
CA GLU A 283 18.14 -2.54 -12.63
C GLU A 283 18.55 -1.42 -13.58
N SER A 284 17.86 -1.31 -14.73
CA SER A 284 18.12 -0.27 -15.74
C SER A 284 17.61 1.11 -15.31
N GLU A 285 16.41 1.18 -14.71
CA GLU A 285 15.80 2.41 -14.21
C GLU A 285 16.58 2.97 -13.01
N SER A 286 17.04 2.13 -12.07
CA SER A 286 17.83 2.63 -10.92
C SER A 286 19.13 3.32 -11.33
N LYS A 287 19.70 2.99 -12.50
CA LYS A 287 20.88 3.67 -13.07
C LYS A 287 20.53 5.05 -13.65
N GLU A 288 19.37 5.20 -14.27
CA GLU A 288 18.90 6.48 -14.81
C GLU A 288 18.47 7.43 -13.69
N THR A 289 17.73 6.94 -12.68
CA THR A 289 17.30 7.73 -11.53
C THR A 289 18.48 8.30 -10.75
N LYS A 290 19.57 7.54 -10.60
CA LYS A 290 20.82 8.03 -9.98
C LYS A 290 21.50 9.13 -10.79
N LYS A 291 21.43 9.08 -12.13
CA LYS A 291 21.97 10.14 -13.00
C LYS A 291 21.12 11.41 -12.95
N MET A 292 19.79 11.27 -12.92
CA MET A 292 18.86 12.41 -12.82
C MET A 292 18.92 13.08 -11.45
N ALA A 293 19.04 12.31 -10.36
CA ALA A 293 19.24 12.87 -9.02
C ALA A 293 20.54 13.70 -8.93
N ALA A 294 21.63 13.25 -9.57
CA ALA A 294 22.87 14.01 -9.64
C ALA A 294 22.72 15.34 -10.42
N LEU A 295 21.92 15.34 -11.50
CA LEU A 295 21.64 16.53 -12.31
C LEU A 295 20.76 17.56 -11.57
N ILE A 296 19.74 17.08 -10.85
CA ILE A 296 18.84 17.91 -10.02
C ILE A 296 19.61 18.54 -8.86
N THR A 297 20.51 17.79 -8.22
CA THR A 297 21.37 18.32 -7.15
C THR A 297 22.27 19.46 -7.68
N LEU A 298 22.74 19.36 -8.93
CA LEU A 298 23.53 20.39 -9.60
C LEU A 298 22.69 21.65 -9.94
N LEU A 299 21.42 21.46 -10.34
CA LEU A 299 20.49 22.56 -10.61
C LEU A 299 20.03 23.28 -9.34
N GLN A 300 19.79 22.55 -8.25
CA GLN A 300 19.40 23.14 -6.96
C GLN A 300 20.54 23.98 -6.35
N ALA A 301 21.80 23.57 -6.55
CA ALA A 301 22.96 24.38 -6.18
C ALA A 301 23.04 25.70 -6.97
N LEU A 302 22.54 25.75 -8.21
CA LEU A 302 22.49 26.95 -9.05
C LEU A 302 21.34 27.88 -8.69
N VAL A 303 20.16 27.35 -8.30
CA VAL A 303 19.00 28.16 -7.89
C VAL A 303 19.19 28.82 -6.52
N ALA A 304 19.93 28.16 -5.61
CA ALA A 304 20.29 28.73 -4.31
C ALA A 304 21.17 29.98 -4.41
N ILE A 305 21.90 30.16 -5.52
CA ILE A 305 22.75 31.33 -5.77
C ILE A 305 21.92 32.56 -6.23
N THR A 306 20.70 32.36 -6.73
CA THR A 306 19.85 33.46 -7.24
C THR A 306 18.84 34.04 -6.24
N ILE A 307 18.56 33.36 -5.11
CA ILE A 307 17.54 33.79 -4.14
C ILE A 307 18.12 34.65 -2.99
N THR A 308 19.37 35.12 -3.11
CA THR A 308 19.98 36.02 -2.11
C THR A 308 19.65 37.51 -2.32
N ILE A 309 18.78 37.87 -3.29
CA ILE A 309 18.45 39.28 -3.60
C ILE A 309 16.93 39.48 -3.73
N CYS A 310 16.18 39.32 -2.64
CA CYS A 310 15.01 40.17 -2.33
C CYS A 310 14.44 39.76 -0.95
N GLY A 311 14.96 40.34 0.12
CA GLY A 311 14.36 40.21 1.45
C GLY A 311 13.30 41.29 1.65
N THR A 312 12.03 40.93 1.62
CA THR A 312 10.96 41.76 2.20
C THR A 312 10.53 41.13 3.52
N THR A 313 10.88 41.78 4.63
CA THR A 313 10.44 41.41 5.97
C THR A 313 9.04 41.96 6.21
N TRP A 314 8.05 41.07 6.36
CA TRP A 314 6.78 41.42 6.97
C TRP A 314 6.93 41.20 8.47
N ALA A 315 6.77 42.27 9.25
CA ALA A 315 6.76 42.19 10.69
C ALA A 315 5.47 41.47 11.13
N THR A 316 5.61 40.20 11.52
CA THR A 316 4.57 39.46 12.23
C THR A 316 4.71 39.72 13.73
N SER A 317 3.58 39.80 14.42
CA SER A 317 3.54 39.79 15.89
C SER A 317 4.31 38.58 16.42
N PRO A 318 5.01 38.68 17.57
CA PRO A 318 5.75 37.55 18.12
C PRO A 318 4.80 36.34 18.30
N PRO A 319 5.23 35.13 17.91
CA PRO A 319 4.38 33.94 17.96
C PRO A 319 3.98 33.64 19.40
N LYS A 320 2.73 33.23 19.59
CA LYS A 320 2.15 32.91 20.89
C LYS A 320 2.92 31.80 21.63
N PHE A 321 3.56 30.91 20.88
CA PHE A 321 4.51 29.90 21.37
C PHE A 321 5.80 30.05 20.55
N PRO A 322 6.97 30.33 21.16
CA PRO A 322 8.25 30.44 20.44
C PRO A 322 8.84 29.07 20.04
N THR A 323 8.33 27.99 20.64
CA THR A 323 8.91 26.64 20.51
C THR A 323 7.81 25.59 20.43
N ILE A 324 8.01 24.58 19.58
CA ILE A 324 7.13 23.41 19.47
C ILE A 324 7.92 22.11 19.70
N LEU A 325 7.42 21.25 20.58
CA LEU A 325 8.01 19.96 20.92
C LEU A 325 6.98 18.86 20.71
N ALA A 326 7.40 17.70 20.21
CA ALA A 326 6.48 16.60 19.94
C ALA A 326 6.99 15.27 20.50
N PHE A 327 6.08 14.47 21.08
CA PHE A 327 6.34 13.17 21.70
C PHE A 327 5.29 12.18 21.27
N GLY A 328 5.66 10.91 21.13
CA GLY A 328 4.73 9.84 20.87
C GLY A 328 5.10 8.96 19.70
N ASP A 329 4.14 8.72 18.80
CA ASP A 329 4.20 7.70 17.75
C ASP A 329 4.34 8.26 16.31
N SER A 330 4.01 7.44 15.31
CA SER A 330 4.14 7.73 13.88
C SER A 330 3.30 8.92 13.43
N THR A 331 2.26 9.27 14.18
CA THR A 331 1.41 10.43 13.89
C THR A 331 2.16 11.77 14.05
N LEU A 332 3.24 11.77 14.84
CA LEU A 332 4.04 12.96 15.12
C LEU A 332 5.51 12.83 14.69
N ASP A 333 5.98 11.61 14.38
CA ASP A 333 7.39 11.32 14.05
C ASP A 333 7.84 11.99 12.75
N THR A 334 8.75 12.96 12.88
CA THR A 334 9.31 13.69 11.74
C THR A 334 10.57 13.06 11.16
N GLY A 335 10.90 11.83 11.57
CA GLY A 335 11.98 11.02 11.02
C GLY A 335 13.01 10.50 12.02
N ASN A 336 12.71 10.45 13.33
CA ASN A 336 13.62 9.86 14.32
C ASN A 336 13.89 8.38 14.02
N ASN A 337 12.89 7.66 13.49
CA ASN A 337 13.03 6.25 13.16
C ASN A 337 14.08 5.96 12.08
N ASN A 338 14.45 6.95 11.26
CA ASN A 338 15.54 6.81 10.29
C ASN A 338 16.92 6.66 10.96
N TYR A 339 17.05 7.09 12.21
CA TYR A 339 18.30 7.10 12.98
C TYR A 339 18.37 5.98 14.02
N VAL A 340 17.35 5.13 14.12
CA VAL A 340 17.35 3.97 15.00
C VAL A 340 17.22 2.67 14.22
N LYS A 341 17.65 1.57 14.86
CA LYS A 341 17.65 0.24 14.27
C LYS A 341 16.27 -0.42 14.42
N THR A 342 15.34 -0.06 13.54
CA THR A 342 13.97 -0.59 13.45
C THR A 342 13.55 -0.79 11.99
N LEU A 343 12.50 -1.59 11.78
CA LEU A 343 11.78 -1.72 10.49
C LEU A 343 10.69 -0.68 10.31
N VAL A 344 10.26 -0.05 11.40
CA VAL A 344 9.20 0.96 11.37
C VAL A 344 9.83 2.25 10.83
N LYS A 345 9.99 2.35 9.50
CA LYS A 345 10.61 3.49 8.83
C LYS A 345 9.77 3.97 7.64
N ALA A 346 9.83 5.27 7.40
CA ALA A 346 9.22 5.96 6.27
C ALA A 346 10.30 6.66 5.41
N ASP A 347 11.39 5.92 5.11
CA ASP A 347 12.58 6.39 4.38
C ASP A 347 12.62 5.92 2.92
N SER A 348 11.51 5.41 2.40
CA SER A 348 11.35 4.94 1.02
C SER A 348 10.10 5.51 0.36
N TYR A 349 10.03 5.45 -0.96
CA TYR A 349 8.82 5.84 -1.70
C TYR A 349 7.63 4.93 -1.30
N PRO A 350 6.38 5.42 -1.17
CA PRO A 350 5.90 6.76 -1.55
C PRO A 350 5.98 7.85 -0.48
N TYR A 351 6.62 7.62 0.67
CA TYR A 351 6.66 8.61 1.75
C TYR A 351 7.35 9.91 1.29
N GLY A 352 6.77 11.05 1.67
CA GLY A 352 7.29 12.36 1.30
C GLY A 352 7.06 12.82 -0.15
N LEU A 353 6.17 12.14 -0.90
CA LEU A 353 5.74 12.51 -2.25
C LEU A 353 5.30 13.98 -2.40
N GLU A 354 4.65 14.57 -1.40
CA GLU A 354 4.13 15.95 -1.43
C GLU A 354 5.18 17.00 -1.03
N PHE A 355 6.39 16.60 -0.64
CA PHE A 355 7.48 17.56 -0.44
C PHE A 355 7.98 18.10 -1.79
N PRO A 356 8.51 19.35 -1.86
CA PRO A 356 9.01 19.93 -3.11
C PRO A 356 10.10 19.12 -3.82
N ASN A 357 10.81 18.25 -3.11
CA ASN A 357 11.85 17.37 -3.65
C ASN A 357 11.37 15.92 -3.84
N HIS A 358 10.10 15.62 -3.53
CA HIS A 358 9.49 14.28 -3.57
C HIS A 358 10.31 13.22 -2.84
N PHE A 359 11.00 13.60 -1.76
CA PHE A 359 11.99 12.76 -1.09
C PHE A 359 11.45 12.24 0.26
N PRO A 360 11.63 10.95 0.59
CA PRO A 360 11.26 10.42 1.89
C PRO A 360 12.02 11.10 3.02
N THR A 361 11.28 11.67 3.99
CA THR A 361 11.87 12.39 5.14
C THR A 361 11.80 11.60 6.45
N GLY A 362 11.20 10.40 6.45
CA GLY A 362 10.90 9.64 7.67
C GLY A 362 9.53 9.95 8.29
N ARG A 363 8.70 10.75 7.62
CA ARG A 363 7.29 11.00 8.00
C ARG A 363 6.41 9.91 7.45
N PHE A 364 5.55 9.35 8.30
CA PHE A 364 4.57 8.33 7.90
C PHE A 364 3.37 8.96 7.21
N SER A 365 3.62 9.61 6.08
CA SER A 365 2.63 10.26 5.23
C SER A 365 3.24 10.54 3.85
N ASP A 366 2.42 10.92 2.88
CA ASP A 366 2.91 11.51 1.62
C ASP A 366 3.56 12.88 1.83
N GLY A 367 3.37 13.56 2.96
CA GLY A 367 3.98 14.87 3.21
C GLY A 367 4.11 15.27 4.67
N LYS A 368 3.79 16.54 4.96
CA LYS A 368 3.80 17.17 6.29
C LYS A 368 2.81 16.49 7.26
N LEU A 369 3.25 16.32 8.51
CA LEU A 369 2.42 15.81 9.61
C LEU A 369 1.74 16.96 10.36
N VAL A 370 0.89 16.62 11.33
CA VAL A 370 0.28 17.62 12.25
C VAL A 370 1.35 18.44 12.98
N THR A 371 2.51 17.84 13.28
CA THR A 371 3.67 18.49 13.88
C THR A 371 4.19 19.64 13.01
N ASP A 372 4.31 19.42 11.70
CA ASP A 372 4.83 20.40 10.75
C ASP A 372 3.82 21.51 10.50
N PHE A 373 2.57 21.14 10.26
CA PHE A 373 1.50 22.12 10.07
C PHE A 373 1.32 22.98 11.32
N GLY A 374 1.38 22.38 12.52
CA GLY A 374 1.34 23.13 13.78
C GLY A 374 2.44 24.17 13.87
N ALA A 375 3.68 23.79 13.59
CA ALA A 375 4.83 24.70 13.58
C ALA A 375 4.68 25.82 12.54
N SER A 376 4.23 25.48 11.33
CA SER A 376 4.08 26.41 10.22
C SER A 376 2.94 27.39 10.45
N LEU A 377 1.80 26.94 10.97
CA LEU A 377 0.63 27.79 11.27
C LEU A 377 0.89 28.75 12.42
N LEU A 378 1.76 28.37 13.37
CA LEU A 378 2.22 29.23 14.46
C LEU A 378 3.34 30.20 14.03
N GLY A 379 3.85 30.09 12.81
CA GLY A 379 4.95 30.92 12.30
C GLY A 379 6.30 30.62 12.96
N ILE A 380 6.50 29.41 13.50
CA ILE A 380 7.73 29.00 14.18
C ILE A 380 8.78 28.56 13.16
N LYS A 381 8.41 27.60 12.29
CA LYS A 381 9.25 27.03 11.23
C LYS A 381 8.40 26.26 10.22
N GLU A 382 8.94 25.99 9.04
CA GLU A 382 8.20 25.30 7.98
C GLU A 382 7.99 23.79 8.27
N THR A 383 9.01 23.12 8.78
CA THR A 383 8.98 21.69 9.16
C THR A 383 9.75 21.50 10.45
N VAL A 384 9.32 20.52 11.26
CA VAL A 384 9.99 20.19 12.52
C VAL A 384 11.04 19.10 12.28
N PRO A 385 12.30 19.29 12.72
CA PRO A 385 13.33 18.27 12.55
C PRO A 385 13.24 17.20 13.65
N PRO A 386 13.61 15.94 13.34
CA PRO A 386 13.72 14.90 14.35
C PRO A 386 14.94 15.15 15.25
N PHE A 387 14.81 14.91 16.55
CA PHE A 387 15.88 15.16 17.52
C PHE A 387 17.16 14.35 17.26
N LEU A 388 17.04 13.19 16.61
CA LEU A 388 18.18 12.35 16.27
C LEU A 388 18.92 12.75 14.99
N ASP A 389 18.48 13.79 14.27
CA ASP A 389 19.20 14.26 13.09
C ASP A 389 20.58 14.81 13.49
N PRO A 390 21.69 14.22 12.98
CA PRO A 390 23.04 14.65 13.31
C PRO A 390 23.34 16.08 12.80
N LYS A 391 22.52 16.63 11.91
CA LYS A 391 22.67 17.97 11.33
C LYS A 391 21.86 19.04 12.06
N LEU A 392 21.23 18.73 13.21
CA LEU A 392 20.46 19.70 13.99
C LEU A 392 21.27 20.96 14.33
N SER A 393 20.77 22.10 13.88
CA SER A 393 21.35 23.40 14.17
C SER A 393 20.93 23.96 15.53
N ASP A 394 21.66 24.95 16.05
CA ASP A 394 21.25 25.66 17.26
C ASP A 394 19.91 26.41 17.07
N SER A 395 19.60 26.83 15.85
CA SER A 395 18.32 27.45 15.51
C SER A 395 17.18 26.44 15.66
N ASP A 396 17.40 25.19 15.23
CA ASP A 396 16.42 24.11 15.40
C ASP A 396 16.17 23.84 16.87
N ILE A 397 17.22 23.81 17.69
CA ILE A 397 17.10 23.61 19.13
C ILE A 397 16.30 24.75 19.77
N ARG A 398 16.51 26.01 19.40
CA ARG A 398 15.76 27.16 19.94
C ARG A 398 14.26 27.12 19.59
N THR A 399 13.93 26.67 18.40
CA THR A 399 12.56 26.70 17.86
C THR A 399 11.81 25.37 18.03
N GLY A 400 12.50 24.32 18.49
CA GLY A 400 11.91 23.05 18.89
C GLY A 400 12.09 21.91 17.88
N VAL A 401 11.92 20.69 18.38
CA VAL A 401 12.27 19.41 17.71
C VAL A 401 11.23 18.35 18.02
N CYS A 402 11.22 17.27 17.23
CA CYS A 402 10.38 16.11 17.51
C CYS A 402 11.18 14.98 18.19
N PHE A 403 10.62 14.43 19.27
CA PHE A 403 11.12 13.24 19.98
C PHE A 403 10.29 11.98 19.71
N ALA A 404 9.15 12.11 19.02
CA ALA A 404 8.28 10.98 18.69
C ALA A 404 9.02 9.92 17.86
N SER A 405 8.57 8.69 17.96
CA SER A 405 9.15 7.53 17.29
C SER A 405 8.02 6.64 16.81
N ALA A 406 7.96 6.40 15.51
CA ALA A 406 6.93 5.56 14.94
C ALA A 406 6.91 4.16 15.54
N GLY A 407 5.71 3.60 15.75
CA GLY A 407 5.51 2.32 16.42
C GLY A 407 5.51 2.40 17.97
N SER A 408 5.85 3.55 18.55
CA SER A 408 5.94 3.65 20.01
C SER A 408 4.58 3.62 20.70
N GLY A 409 4.56 2.99 21.87
CA GLY A 409 3.42 2.90 22.76
C GLY A 409 3.78 3.19 24.21
N TYR A 410 2.78 3.21 25.09
CA TYR A 410 2.99 3.31 26.54
C TYR A 410 3.41 1.98 27.17
N ASP A 411 3.11 0.83 26.56
CA ASP A 411 3.58 -0.49 27.03
C ASP A 411 5.02 -0.73 26.53
N ASP A 412 5.95 -0.98 27.45
CA ASP A 412 7.35 -1.26 27.12
C ASP A 412 7.50 -2.50 26.23
N LEU A 413 6.55 -3.46 26.28
CA LEU A 413 6.55 -4.63 25.41
C LEU A 413 6.32 -4.25 23.94
N THR A 414 5.36 -3.37 23.66
CA THR A 414 5.10 -2.83 22.30
C THR A 414 6.40 -2.28 21.72
N ASN A 415 7.12 -1.50 22.52
CA ASN A 415 8.35 -0.84 22.09
C ASN A 415 9.51 -1.82 21.87
N ALA A 416 9.63 -2.85 22.72
CA ALA A 416 10.67 -3.86 22.62
C ALA A 416 10.52 -4.72 21.37
N GLU A 417 9.30 -5.15 21.06
CA GLU A 417 9.00 -5.96 19.86
C GLU A 417 9.31 -5.21 18.56
N LEU A 418 8.96 -3.92 18.50
CA LEU A 418 9.16 -3.11 17.30
C LEU A 418 10.58 -2.49 17.20
N GLY A 419 11.38 -2.58 18.27
CA GLY A 419 12.72 -1.97 18.32
C GLY A 419 12.72 -0.44 18.23
N VAL A 420 11.65 0.20 18.72
CA VAL A 420 11.39 1.65 18.60
C VAL A 420 11.74 2.38 19.90
N ILE A 421 11.66 3.71 19.92
CA ILE A 421 12.02 4.51 21.09
C ILE A 421 10.81 4.63 22.03
N PRO A 422 10.81 3.97 23.20
CA PRO A 422 9.70 4.07 24.15
C PRO A 422 9.45 5.52 24.57
N VAL A 423 8.18 5.87 24.85
CA VAL A 423 7.83 7.22 25.33
C VAL A 423 8.66 7.63 26.56
N SER A 424 8.99 6.68 27.44
CA SER A 424 9.88 6.90 28.58
C SER A 424 11.30 7.35 28.18
N LYS A 425 11.86 6.81 27.08
CA LYS A 425 13.16 7.24 26.53
C LYS A 425 13.06 8.56 25.77
N GLN A 426 11.91 8.87 25.16
CA GLN A 426 11.69 10.18 24.54
C GLN A 426 11.76 11.30 25.59
N VAL A 427 11.23 11.07 26.80
CA VAL A 427 11.43 12.00 27.94
C VAL A 427 12.90 12.13 28.33
N GLY A 428 13.69 11.05 28.20
CA GLY A 428 15.15 11.10 28.35
C GLY A 428 15.82 11.98 27.28
N MET A 429 15.41 11.86 26.03
CA MET A 429 15.89 12.72 24.93
C MET A 429 15.54 14.19 25.19
N PHE A 430 14.37 14.46 25.75
CA PHE A 430 13.98 15.82 26.15
C PHE A 430 14.89 16.42 27.22
N LYS A 431 15.35 15.62 28.20
CA LYS A 431 16.36 16.09 29.17
C LYS A 431 17.67 16.49 28.48
N ASN A 432 18.09 15.73 27.47
CA ASN A 432 19.29 16.06 26.67
C ASN A 432 19.06 17.33 25.85
N TYR A 433 17.87 17.51 25.28
CA TYR A 433 17.48 18.74 24.59
C TYR A 433 17.53 19.96 25.51
N ILE A 434 17.00 19.88 26.74
CA ILE A 434 17.07 20.98 27.72
C ILE A 434 18.54 21.34 28.01
N SER A 435 19.41 20.35 28.19
CA SER A 435 20.83 20.58 28.41
C SER A 435 21.48 21.33 27.23
N ARG A 436 21.21 20.90 25.99
CA ARG A 436 21.67 21.60 24.78
C ARG A 436 21.13 23.02 24.70
N LEU A 437 19.84 23.21 24.93
CA LEU A 437 19.19 24.52 24.90
C LEU A 437 19.82 25.47 25.91
N ARG A 438 20.05 25.02 27.15
CA ARG A 438 20.75 25.80 28.19
C ARG A 438 22.15 26.22 27.76
N GLY A 439 22.89 25.34 27.09
CA GLY A 439 24.21 25.68 26.53
C GLY A 439 24.15 26.76 25.44
N ILE A 440 23.01 26.88 24.75
CA ILE A 440 22.81 27.79 23.61
C ILE A 440 22.25 29.16 24.05
N VAL A 441 21.32 29.18 25.01
CA VAL A 441 20.58 30.40 25.41
C VAL A 441 20.80 30.86 26.85
N GLY A 442 21.47 30.04 27.67
CA GLY A 442 21.56 30.24 29.11
C GLY A 442 20.37 29.62 29.86
N GLU A 443 20.48 29.49 31.18
CA GLU A 443 19.51 28.75 31.99
C GLU A 443 18.15 29.45 32.11
N GLU A 444 18.14 30.76 32.34
CA GLU A 444 16.91 31.53 32.50
C GLU A 444 16.07 31.52 31.22
N GLU A 445 16.70 31.82 30.08
CA GLU A 445 16.01 31.84 28.78
C GLU A 445 15.59 30.44 28.34
N ALA A 446 16.36 29.39 28.66
CA ALA A 446 15.95 28.02 28.39
C ALA A 446 14.71 27.65 29.20
N ASN A 447 14.66 28.00 30.49
CA ASN A 447 13.49 27.74 31.33
C ASN A 447 12.25 28.49 30.82
N ARG A 448 12.40 29.75 30.37
CA ARG A 448 11.33 30.50 29.70
C ARG A 448 10.87 29.83 28.41
N THR A 449 11.82 29.50 27.53
CA THR A 449 11.55 28.83 26.23
C THR A 449 10.77 27.53 26.42
N ILE A 450 11.14 26.71 27.42
CA ILE A 450 10.42 25.48 27.75
C ILE A 450 9.04 25.77 28.35
N GLY A 451 8.94 26.73 29.28
CA GLY A 451 7.67 27.10 29.90
C GLY A 451 6.65 27.65 28.91
N ASP A 452 7.12 28.35 27.88
CA ASP A 452 6.31 28.94 26.82
C ASP A 452 6.15 28.02 25.60
N SER A 453 6.62 26.76 25.67
CA SER A 453 6.56 25.84 24.53
C SER A 453 5.18 25.20 24.36
N LEU A 454 4.82 24.92 23.10
CA LEU A 454 3.72 24.02 22.78
C LEU A 454 4.24 22.58 22.73
N ILE A 455 3.65 21.69 23.53
CA ILE A 455 4.01 20.27 23.54
C ILE A 455 2.86 19.45 22.95
N LEU A 456 3.14 18.73 21.86
CA LEU A 456 2.25 17.77 21.24
C LEU A 456 2.57 16.35 21.75
N ILE A 457 1.54 15.61 22.15
CA ILE A 457 1.68 14.22 22.62
C ILE A 457 0.61 13.35 21.94
N SER A 458 1.03 12.29 21.25
CA SER A 458 0.13 11.31 20.61
C SER A 458 0.71 9.91 20.68
N SER A 459 0.11 9.03 21.48
CA SER A 459 0.60 7.66 21.67
C SER A 459 -0.52 6.76 22.18
N GLY A 460 -0.35 5.45 21.99
CA GLY A 460 -1.25 4.41 22.49
C GLY A 460 -1.90 3.57 21.39
N SER A 461 -1.97 4.08 20.17
CA SER A 461 -2.47 3.34 18.99
C SER A 461 -1.74 2.01 18.79
N ASN A 462 -0.41 2.03 18.90
CA ASN A 462 0.44 0.86 18.74
C ASN A 462 0.24 -0.19 19.84
N ASP A 463 -0.12 0.22 21.07
CA ASP A 463 -0.42 -0.73 22.14
C ASP A 463 -1.68 -1.54 21.83
N PHE A 464 -2.69 -0.90 21.22
CA PHE A 464 -3.88 -1.60 20.75
C PHE A 464 -3.57 -2.50 19.55
N ILE A 465 -2.80 -2.01 18.58
CA ILE A 465 -2.41 -2.79 17.39
C ILE A 465 -1.65 -4.05 17.81
N VAL A 466 -0.61 -3.92 18.63
CA VAL A 466 0.18 -5.07 19.12
C VAL A 466 -0.63 -5.98 20.04
N TYR A 467 -1.60 -5.45 20.81
CA TYR A 467 -2.52 -6.27 21.59
C TYR A 467 -3.43 -7.15 20.71
N TYR A 468 -3.90 -6.61 19.59
CA TYR A 468 -4.79 -7.29 18.65
C TYR A 468 -4.08 -8.13 17.60
N ASP A 469 -2.79 -7.87 17.35
CA ASP A 469 -1.97 -8.65 16.44
C ASP A 469 -1.67 -10.05 17.01
N VAL A 470 -2.16 -11.05 16.30
CA VAL A 470 -2.16 -12.46 16.67
C VAL A 470 -0.81 -13.12 16.44
N VAL A 471 0.00 -12.53 15.56
CA VAL A 471 1.32 -13.06 15.21
C VAL A 471 2.36 -12.64 16.25
N VAL A 472 2.17 -11.50 16.90
CA VAL A 472 3.18 -10.86 17.75
C VAL A 472 2.88 -11.02 19.25
N SER A 473 1.62 -11.12 19.69
CA SER A 473 1.29 -11.05 21.13
C SER A 473 1.41 -12.40 21.88
N PRO A 474 2.32 -12.55 22.86
CA PRO A 474 2.35 -13.73 23.74
C PRO A 474 1.12 -13.82 24.67
N ARG A 475 0.36 -12.73 24.82
CA ARG A 475 -0.77 -12.62 25.75
C ARG A 475 -2.01 -13.40 25.28
N ARG A 476 -2.03 -13.95 24.06
CA ARG A 476 -3.22 -14.57 23.45
C ARG A 476 -3.21 -16.10 23.28
N LYS A 477 -2.31 -16.82 23.95
CA LYS A 477 -2.29 -18.32 23.98
C LYS A 477 -3.52 -18.99 24.65
N GLN A 478 -4.71 -18.38 24.62
CA GLN A 478 -5.94 -18.87 25.27
C GLN A 478 -7.14 -19.10 24.34
N PHE A 479 -7.03 -18.93 23.02
CA PHE A 479 -8.17 -19.15 22.12
C PHE A 479 -8.02 -20.43 21.29
N ASN A 480 -9.14 -21.15 21.13
CA ASN A 480 -9.26 -22.31 20.25
C ASN A 480 -9.41 -21.87 18.79
N ILE A 481 -9.07 -22.74 17.84
CA ILE A 481 -8.94 -22.45 16.40
C ILE A 481 -10.25 -22.01 15.72
N THR A 482 -11.40 -22.43 16.25
CA THR A 482 -12.73 -21.99 15.77
C THR A 482 -13.03 -20.56 16.24
N ASP A 483 -12.68 -20.23 17.49
CA ASP A 483 -12.82 -18.87 18.02
C ASP A 483 -11.87 -17.90 17.32
N PHE A 484 -10.75 -18.39 16.77
CA PHE A 484 -9.80 -17.61 16.00
C PHE A 484 -10.35 -17.17 14.63
N GLN A 485 -11.08 -18.05 13.94
CA GLN A 485 -11.74 -17.72 12.67
C GLN A 485 -12.87 -16.71 12.88
N ASP A 486 -13.68 -16.91 13.92
CA ASP A 486 -14.70 -15.95 14.35
C ASP A 486 -14.08 -14.65 14.84
N PHE A 487 -12.88 -14.69 15.44
CA PHE A 487 -12.15 -13.53 15.88
C PHE A 487 -11.56 -12.72 14.72
N VAL A 488 -10.98 -13.32 13.69
CA VAL A 488 -10.48 -12.59 12.51
C VAL A 488 -11.65 -11.98 11.75
N GLN A 489 -12.75 -12.71 11.58
CA GLN A 489 -14.00 -12.15 11.04
C GLN A 489 -14.54 -11.01 11.92
N ASN A 490 -14.50 -11.17 13.25
CA ASN A 490 -14.86 -10.11 14.18
C ASN A 490 -13.84 -8.98 14.23
N LEU A 491 -12.56 -9.17 13.92
CA LEU A 491 -11.54 -8.12 13.90
C LEU A 491 -11.78 -7.22 12.69
N PHE A 492 -12.11 -7.81 11.54
CA PHE A 492 -12.56 -7.06 10.36
C PHE A 492 -13.92 -6.37 10.59
N GLN A 493 -14.84 -6.97 11.36
CA GLN A 493 -16.11 -6.35 11.75
C GLN A 493 -15.99 -5.36 12.94
N ASN A 494 -14.95 -5.46 13.78
CA ASN A 494 -14.70 -4.61 14.95
C ASN A 494 -13.68 -3.52 14.67
N PHE A 495 -12.90 -3.61 13.59
CA PHE A 495 -12.33 -2.43 12.94
C PHE A 495 -13.45 -1.41 12.60
N VAL A 496 -14.67 -1.93 12.35
CA VAL A 496 -15.90 -1.15 12.17
C VAL A 496 -16.64 -0.86 13.50
N LYS A 497 -16.23 -1.45 14.64
CA LYS A 497 -16.79 -1.20 15.99
C LYS A 497 -15.69 -0.82 16.99
N ASN A 498 -15.24 0.41 16.81
CA ASN A 498 -14.22 1.22 17.47
C ASN A 498 -14.39 1.41 19.02
N ALA A 499 -14.91 0.42 19.75
CA ALA A 499 -15.34 0.55 21.15
C ALA A 499 -14.19 0.72 22.16
N ASP A 500 -13.04 0.07 21.94
CA ASP A 500 -11.91 0.13 22.88
C ASP A 500 -11.15 1.44 22.80
N SER A 501 -10.88 1.94 21.59
CA SER A 501 -10.30 3.27 21.36
C SER A 501 -11.22 4.37 21.91
N LYS A 502 -12.54 4.22 21.75
CA LYS A 502 -13.52 5.12 22.39
C LYS A 502 -13.41 5.08 23.92
N SER A 503 -13.39 3.88 24.51
CA SER A 503 -13.25 3.73 25.97
C SER A 503 -11.93 4.30 26.50
N TYR A 504 -10.84 4.14 25.75
CA TYR A 504 -9.55 4.75 26.06
C TYR A 504 -9.65 6.27 26.07
N ASN A 505 -10.22 6.86 25.02
CA ASN A 505 -10.38 8.31 24.90
C ASN A 505 -11.27 8.89 26.02
N GLU A 506 -12.37 8.22 26.38
CA GLU A 506 -13.23 8.63 27.51
C GLU A 506 -12.47 8.63 28.85
N LYS A 507 -11.63 7.62 29.08
CA LYS A 507 -10.77 7.54 30.27
C LYS A 507 -9.69 8.62 30.26
N LEU A 508 -9.09 8.89 29.09
CA LEU A 508 -8.09 9.94 28.92
C LEU A 508 -8.69 11.31 29.23
N VAL A 509 -9.83 11.66 28.64
CA VAL A 509 -10.55 12.93 28.91
C VAL A 509 -10.85 13.09 30.40
N THR A 510 -11.19 12.00 31.10
CA THR A 510 -11.45 12.03 32.55
C THR A 510 -10.18 12.21 33.39
N LEU A 511 -9.02 11.77 32.89
CA LEU A 511 -7.74 11.83 33.58
C LEU A 511 -7.08 13.22 33.48
N LEU A 512 -7.17 13.88 32.32
CA LEU A 512 -6.40 15.08 32.02
C LEU A 512 -6.62 16.24 33.01
N PRO A 513 -7.85 16.56 33.49
CA PRO A 513 -8.03 17.63 34.48
C PRO A 513 -7.30 17.35 35.80
N LYS A 514 -7.30 16.09 36.26
CA LYS A 514 -6.60 15.67 37.49
C LYS A 514 -5.09 15.77 37.32
N LEU A 515 -4.60 15.48 36.11
CA LEU A 515 -3.19 15.59 35.78
C LEU A 515 -2.75 17.06 35.74
N GLU A 516 -3.55 17.94 35.13
CA GLU A 516 -3.30 19.38 35.11
C GLU A 516 -3.23 19.98 36.52
N GLU A 517 -4.16 19.62 37.42
CA GLU A 517 -4.13 20.05 38.83
C GLU A 517 -2.84 19.64 39.56
N SER A 518 -2.23 18.51 39.16
CA SER A 518 -0.99 18.01 39.73
C SER A 518 0.28 18.64 39.15
N LEU A 519 0.15 19.45 38.09
CA LEU A 519 1.25 20.04 37.33
C LEU A 519 1.13 21.57 37.28
N PRO A 520 1.57 22.29 38.33
CA PRO A 520 1.43 23.75 38.42
C PRO A 520 2.06 24.47 37.22
N GLY A 521 1.33 25.43 36.66
CA GLY A 521 1.77 26.23 35.51
C GLY A 521 1.60 25.54 34.15
N SER A 522 1.18 24.27 34.11
CA SER A 522 0.80 23.60 32.87
C SER A 522 -0.64 23.91 32.46
N ARG A 523 -0.91 23.83 31.15
CA ARG A 523 -2.26 23.77 30.59
C ARG A 523 -2.32 22.57 29.66
N ILE A 524 -3.27 21.68 29.89
CA ILE A 524 -3.40 20.42 29.18
C ILE A 524 -4.77 20.41 28.50
N THR A 525 -4.77 20.18 27.20
CA THR A 525 -6.00 20.11 26.43
C THR A 525 -6.09 18.80 25.68
N TYR A 526 -7.28 18.22 25.64
CA TYR A 526 -7.56 17.05 24.83
C TYR A 526 -7.87 17.49 23.40
N VAL A 527 -7.14 16.95 22.44
CA VAL A 527 -7.48 17.08 21.02
C VAL A 527 -8.25 15.82 20.61
N ASN A 528 -9.53 16.00 20.27
CA ASN A 528 -10.34 14.90 19.76
C ASN A 528 -9.97 14.60 18.30
N PHE A 529 -9.06 13.66 18.10
CA PHE A 529 -8.67 13.16 16.78
C PHE A 529 -9.63 12.06 16.28
N TYR A 530 -10.48 11.54 17.16
CA TYR A 530 -11.26 10.32 16.94
C TYR A 530 -12.57 10.59 16.19
N ASP A 531 -13.38 11.54 16.65
CA ASP A 531 -14.67 11.84 16.01
C ASP A 531 -14.50 12.44 14.60
N PRO A 532 -13.57 13.39 14.37
CA PRO A 532 -13.32 13.90 13.02
C PRO A 532 -12.84 12.80 12.06
N ALA A 533 -12.05 11.83 12.52
CA ALA A 533 -11.62 10.69 11.69
C ALA A 533 -12.81 9.79 11.29
N LEU A 534 -13.78 9.60 12.19
CA LEU A 534 -15.02 8.86 11.91
C LEU A 534 -15.99 9.64 11.00
N ASP A 535 -16.03 10.97 11.11
CA ASP A 535 -16.82 11.80 10.21
C ASP A 535 -16.16 11.92 8.83
N LEU A 536 -14.83 11.89 8.75
CA LEU A 536 -14.07 11.85 7.48
C LEU A 536 -14.29 10.55 6.69
N ASP A 537 -14.72 9.45 7.33
CA ASP A 537 -15.19 8.25 6.62
C ASP A 537 -16.45 8.52 5.76
N SER A 538 -17.21 9.57 6.07
CA SER A 538 -18.33 10.04 5.24
C SER A 538 -17.89 10.94 4.07
N LEU A 539 -16.64 11.44 4.10
CA LEU A 539 -16.02 12.34 3.12
C LEU A 539 -14.97 11.59 2.29
N LYS A 540 -15.41 10.63 1.47
CA LYS A 540 -14.54 9.92 0.50
C LYS A 540 -13.16 9.58 1.09
N PRO A 541 -13.05 8.71 2.11
CA PRO A 541 -11.78 8.35 2.76
C PRO A 541 -10.68 7.90 1.78
N ALA A 542 -11.11 7.41 0.61
CA ALA A 542 -10.31 7.09 -0.55
C ALA A 542 -9.60 8.27 -1.26
N GLU A 543 -10.05 9.51 -1.14
CA GLU A 543 -9.35 10.62 -1.79
C GLU A 543 -8.33 11.28 -0.85
N TYR A 544 -8.50 11.18 0.49
CA TYR A 544 -7.74 12.02 1.41
C TYR A 544 -7.42 11.45 2.79
N LEU A 545 -8.08 10.39 3.30
CA LEU A 545 -7.90 10.05 4.72
C LEU A 545 -6.62 9.28 4.97
N PHE A 546 -6.44 8.11 4.37
CA PHE A 546 -5.31 7.22 4.64
C PHE A 546 -4.33 7.15 3.45
N PHE A 547 -3.05 7.37 3.75
CA PHE A 547 -1.92 7.26 2.83
C PHE A 547 -1.43 5.81 2.69
N ASP A 548 -1.36 5.08 3.81
CA ASP A 548 -1.12 3.64 3.83
C ASP A 548 -2.24 2.93 4.62
N SER A 549 -2.06 1.68 5.04
CA SER A 549 -3.10 0.94 5.76
C SER A 549 -3.43 1.48 7.16
N ILE A 550 -2.68 2.47 7.66
CA ILE A 550 -2.78 3.00 9.03
C ILE A 550 -2.72 4.53 9.06
N HIS A 551 -1.80 5.14 8.31
CA HIS A 551 -1.41 6.53 8.48
C HIS A 551 -2.15 7.47 7.53
N PRO A 552 -2.53 8.67 8.00
CA PRO A 552 -3.15 9.68 7.15
C PRO A 552 -2.27 10.29 6.06
N THR A 553 -2.92 10.82 5.01
CA THR A 553 -2.24 11.73 4.05
C THR A 553 -1.97 13.10 4.68
N GLN A 554 -1.05 13.88 4.09
CA GLN A 554 -0.80 15.28 4.41
C GLN A 554 -2.10 16.09 4.30
N ALA A 555 -2.95 15.79 3.31
CA ALA A 555 -4.22 16.47 3.10
C ALA A 555 -5.20 16.23 4.26
N ALA A 556 -5.15 15.06 4.91
CA ALA A 556 -5.91 14.79 6.13
C ALA A 556 -5.27 15.41 7.39
N TYR A 557 -3.94 15.47 7.49
CA TYR A 557 -3.28 16.09 8.65
C TYR A 557 -3.51 17.60 8.73
N LYS A 558 -3.60 18.28 7.58
CA LYS A 558 -3.76 19.73 7.51
C LYS A 558 -5.00 20.26 8.25
N PRO A 559 -6.24 19.80 7.99
CA PRO A 559 -7.43 20.29 8.70
C PRO A 559 -7.36 20.02 10.19
N ILE A 560 -6.69 18.93 10.61
CA ILE A 560 -6.56 18.61 12.03
C ILE A 560 -5.60 19.59 12.72
N ALA A 561 -4.48 19.91 12.07
CA ALA A 561 -3.57 20.95 12.56
C ALA A 561 -4.26 22.32 12.62
N ASP A 562 -5.11 22.64 11.64
CA ASP A 562 -5.90 23.86 11.63
C ASP A 562 -6.82 23.95 12.86
N VAL A 563 -7.55 22.88 13.20
CA VAL A 563 -8.41 22.83 14.41
C VAL A 563 -7.58 23.00 15.69
N ILE A 564 -6.44 22.31 15.80
CA ILE A 564 -5.54 22.45 16.95
C ILE A 564 -5.11 23.91 17.11
N VAL A 565 -4.58 24.52 16.06
CA VAL A 565 -3.99 25.86 16.15
C VAL A 565 -5.05 26.96 16.28
N LYS A 566 -6.14 26.88 15.50
CA LYS A 566 -7.13 27.96 15.40
C LYS A 566 -8.20 27.89 16.48
N ASP A 567 -8.64 26.69 16.85
CA ASP A 567 -9.79 26.54 17.74
C ASP A 567 -9.35 26.19 19.16
N ILE A 568 -8.43 25.24 19.29
CA ILE A 568 -8.01 24.73 20.60
C ILE A 568 -7.01 25.68 21.27
N LEU A 569 -5.95 26.07 20.54
CA LEU A 569 -4.94 26.99 21.10
C LEU A 569 -5.46 28.43 21.26
N ALA A 570 -6.55 28.83 20.58
CA ALA A 570 -7.17 30.13 20.83
C ALA A 570 -7.68 30.27 22.28
N GLY A 571 -8.12 29.18 22.91
CA GLY A 571 -8.55 29.14 24.31
C GLY A 571 -7.42 29.32 25.34
N PHE A 572 -6.16 29.20 24.93
CA PHE A 572 -5.00 29.36 25.82
C PHE A 572 -4.73 30.87 26.00
N SER A 573 -5.48 31.58 26.86
CA SER A 573 -5.20 33.02 27.10
C SER A 573 -3.85 33.22 27.78
N THR A 574 -3.08 34.23 27.36
CA THR A 574 -1.89 34.71 28.08
C THR A 574 -2.32 35.25 29.45
N LYS A 575 -2.06 34.49 30.51
CA LYS A 575 -2.08 34.99 31.89
C LYS A 575 -0.78 34.58 32.53
#